data_AF-A0A9P9XPE9-F1
#
_entry.id   AF-A0A9P9XPE9-F1
#
_cell.length_a   1.000
_cell.length_b   1.000
_cell.length_c   1.000
_cell.angle_alpha   90.00
_cell.angle_beta   90.00
_cell.angle_gamma   90.00
#
_symmetry.space_group_name_H-M   'P 1'
#
loop_
_entity.id
_entity.type
_entity.pdbx_description
1 polymer ?
#
loop_
_entity_poly.entity_id
_entity_poly.type
_entity_poly.pdbx_seq_one_letter_code
_entity_poly.pdbx_strand_id
1 'polypeptide(L)'
;MSGFEIAGAVLGGFPILLNCIDYYHTALEPMDNWWHFRDYFIHFVDDIRHQRMKYHDNLIRLLDPIIPENESLMTLIGDPTDVRWKDGSLEDHLKDRFPSELDRFLRTIERMHEVMLELYKILQIQDGKVILSKFR
;
A
#
# COMPACT_ATOMS: atom_id res chain seq x y z
N MET A 1 5.95 -8.21 -11.96
CA MET A 1 5.72 -8.74 -10.60
C MET A 1 4.99 -10.05 -10.78
N SER A 2 5.48 -11.12 -10.18
CA SER A 2 4.83 -12.44 -10.21
C SER A 2 4.28 -12.80 -8.84
N GLY A 3 3.09 -13.41 -8.81
CA GLY A 3 2.55 -14.00 -7.59
C GLY A 3 2.33 -13.00 -6.45
N PHE A 4 2.78 -13.37 -5.24
CA PHE A 4 2.61 -12.60 -4.01
C PHE A 4 3.52 -11.37 -3.85
N GLU A 5 4.42 -11.09 -4.81
CA GLU A 5 5.30 -9.91 -4.79
C GLU A 5 4.53 -8.59 -4.72
N ILE A 6 3.36 -8.54 -5.36
CA ILE A 6 2.48 -7.37 -5.38
C ILE A 6 2.05 -7.01 -3.95
N ALA A 7 1.94 -8.01 -3.06
CA ALA A 7 1.52 -7.77 -1.69
C ALA A 7 2.52 -6.87 -0.94
N GLY A 8 3.82 -7.18 -1.07
CA GLY A 8 4.91 -6.36 -0.56
C GLY A 8 4.96 -4.99 -1.23
N ALA A 9 4.76 -4.92 -2.55
CA ALA A 9 4.74 -3.64 -3.28
C ALA A 9 3.65 -2.68 -2.74
N VAL A 10 2.44 -3.18 -2.49
CA VAL A 10 1.35 -2.40 -1.90
C VAL A 10 1.66 -1.98 -0.45
N LEU A 11 2.25 -2.87 0.37
CA LEU A 11 2.70 -2.52 1.73
C LEU A 11 3.69 -1.36 1.70
N GLY A 12 4.70 -1.44 0.84
CA GLY A 12 5.76 -0.43 0.71
C GLY A 12 5.27 0.88 0.09
N GLY A 13 4.19 0.84 -0.69
CA GLY A 13 3.67 2.03 -1.34
C GLY A 13 2.82 2.94 -0.45
N PHE A 14 2.15 2.40 0.57
CA PHE A 14 1.40 3.24 1.51
C PHE A 14 2.28 4.28 2.25
N PRO A 15 3.44 3.93 2.84
CA PRO A 15 4.33 4.92 3.44
C PRO A 15 4.79 6.01 2.46
N ILE A 16 5.13 5.64 1.22
CA ILE A 16 5.54 6.59 0.19
C ILE A 16 4.39 7.55 -0.12
N LEU A 17 3.18 7.02 -0.34
CA LEU A 17 1.98 7.80 -0.61
C LEU A 17 1.71 8.81 0.52
N LEU A 18 1.68 8.33 1.77
CA LEU A 18 1.40 9.17 2.94
C LEU A 18 2.46 10.26 3.12
N ASN A 19 3.75 9.93 3.02
CA ASN A 19 4.84 10.92 3.11
C ASN A 19 4.74 12.00 2.02
N CYS A 20 4.37 11.62 0.80
CA CYS A 20 4.18 12.58 -0.28
C CYS A 20 2.95 13.47 -0.04
N ILE A 21 1.86 12.93 0.51
CA ILE A 21 0.69 13.71 0.85
C ILE A 21 0.98 14.71 1.98
N ASP A 22 1.78 14.33 2.98
CA ASP A 22 2.23 15.26 4.02
C ASP A 22 3.06 16.43 3.44
N TYR A 23 3.86 16.16 2.39
CA TYR A 23 4.53 17.21 1.64
C TYR A 23 3.54 18.15 0.93
N TYR A 24 2.50 17.60 0.28
CA TYR A 24 1.45 18.41 -0.34
C TYR A 24 0.68 19.26 0.67
N HIS A 25 0.35 18.71 1.85
CA HIS A 25 -0.26 19.46 2.93
C HIS A 25 0.56 20.70 3.28
N THR A 26 1.85 20.51 3.55
CA THR A 26 2.79 21.58 3.92
C THR A 26 2.94 22.63 2.80
N ALA A 27 2.89 22.22 1.53
CA ALA A 27 2.99 23.12 0.40
C ALA A 27 1.71 23.93 0.12
N LEU A 28 0.54 23.36 0.40
CA LEU A 28 -0.77 23.95 0.08
C LEU A 28 -1.38 24.75 1.24
N GLU A 29 -1.03 24.42 2.49
CA GLU A 29 -1.53 25.10 3.69
C GLU A 29 -1.40 26.64 3.64
N PRO A 30 -0.32 27.25 3.09
CA PRO A 30 -0.20 28.70 2.99
C PRO A 30 -1.09 29.36 1.93
N MET A 31 -1.80 28.60 1.09
CA MET A 31 -2.65 29.17 0.03
C MET A 31 -3.93 29.78 0.61
N ASP A 32 -4.32 30.96 0.13
CA ASP A 32 -5.49 31.73 0.62
C ASP A 32 -6.80 30.92 0.63
N ASN A 33 -6.94 29.95 -0.28
CA ASN A 33 -8.14 29.12 -0.43
C ASN A 33 -8.05 27.72 0.20
N TRP A 34 -6.98 27.41 0.94
CA TRP A 34 -6.78 26.09 1.55
C TRP A 34 -8.00 25.62 2.37
N TRP A 35 -8.60 26.52 3.15
CA TRP A 35 -9.76 26.24 4.00
C TRP A 35 -10.96 25.64 3.25
N HIS A 36 -11.15 25.98 1.97
CA HIS A 36 -12.25 25.45 1.15
C HIS A 36 -12.03 23.99 0.73
N PHE A 37 -10.78 23.54 0.68
CA PHE A 37 -10.40 22.18 0.26
C PHE A 37 -9.92 21.31 1.43
N ARG A 38 -9.56 21.92 2.56
CA ARG A 38 -8.98 21.26 3.73
C ARG A 38 -9.74 20.01 4.17
N ASP A 39 -11.06 20.09 4.28
CA ASP A 39 -11.85 18.97 4.80
C ASP A 39 -11.84 17.78 3.81
N TYR A 40 -11.91 18.04 2.50
CA TYR A 40 -11.75 17.01 1.47
C TYR A 40 -10.35 16.36 1.53
N PHE A 41 -9.31 17.17 1.76
CA PHE A 41 -7.95 16.66 1.90
C PHE A 41 -7.78 15.78 3.12
N ILE A 42 -8.30 16.20 4.28
CA ILE A 42 -8.25 15.41 5.52
C ILE A 42 -8.96 14.07 5.33
N HIS A 43 -10.17 14.09 4.76
CA HIS A 43 -10.91 12.85 4.47
C HIS A 43 -10.15 11.92 3.52
N PHE A 44 -9.53 12.47 2.48
CA PHE A 44 -8.69 11.69 1.56
C PHE A 44 -7.50 11.02 2.27
N VAL A 45 -6.81 11.75 3.15
CA VAL A 45 -5.70 11.20 3.96
C VAL A 45 -6.19 10.08 4.89
N ASP A 46 -7.31 10.31 5.57
CA ASP A 46 -7.89 9.35 6.50
C ASP A 46 -8.36 8.08 5.78
N ASP A 47 -8.93 8.20 4.58
CA ASP A 47 -9.29 7.06 3.75
C ASP A 47 -8.06 6.21 3.39
N ILE A 48 -6.93 6.84 3.02
CA ILE A 48 -5.69 6.11 2.72
C ILE A 48 -5.16 5.40 3.98
N ARG A 49 -5.15 6.08 5.12
CA ARG A 49 -4.73 5.48 6.41
C ARG A 49 -5.60 4.28 6.78
N HIS A 50 -6.91 4.39 6.56
CA HIS A 50 -7.86 3.32 6.81
C HIS A 50 -7.63 2.12 5.88
N GLN A 51 -7.39 2.37 4.58
CA GLN A 51 -7.06 1.30 3.64
C GLN A 51 -5.74 0.61 4.01
N ARG A 52 -4.72 1.37 4.43
CA ARG A 52 -3.46 0.80 4.92
C ARG A 52 -3.68 -0.13 6.11
N MET A 53 -4.46 0.31 7.11
CA MET A 53 -4.77 -0.49 8.29
C MET A 53 -5.51 -1.78 7.92
N LYS A 54 -6.59 -1.68 7.11
CA LYS A 54 -7.33 -2.84 6.63
C LYS A 54 -6.47 -3.81 5.84
N TYR A 55 -5.59 -3.29 4.99
CA TYR A 55 -4.69 -4.10 4.18
C TYR A 55 -3.72 -4.89 5.04
N HIS A 56 -3.10 -4.22 6.01
CA HIS A 56 -2.20 -4.83 6.99
C HIS A 56 -2.88 -5.95 7.78
N ASP A 57 -4.07 -5.69 8.33
CA ASP A 57 -4.83 -6.68 9.12
C ASP A 57 -5.27 -7.88 8.26
N ASN A 58 -5.69 -7.64 7.02
CA ASN A 58 -6.05 -8.71 6.09
C ASN A 58 -4.85 -9.58 5.72
N LEU A 59 -3.68 -8.99 5.51
CA LEU A 59 -2.45 -9.73 5.23
C LEU A 59 -2.04 -10.60 6.41
N ILE A 60 -2.05 -10.06 7.64
CA ILE A 60 -1.78 -10.84 8.85
C ILE A 60 -2.72 -12.04 8.92
N ARG A 61 -4.03 -11.81 8.77
CA ARG A 61 -5.03 -12.87 8.83
C ARG A 61 -4.86 -13.93 7.75
N LEU A 62 -4.42 -13.54 6.56
CA LEU A 62 -4.17 -14.46 5.45
C LEU A 62 -2.91 -15.30 5.65
N LEU A 63 -1.86 -14.71 6.22
CA LEU A 63 -0.55 -15.33 6.37
C LEU A 63 -0.35 -16.08 7.69
N ASP A 64 -1.06 -15.73 8.75
CA ASP A 64 -1.04 -16.41 10.06
C ASP A 64 -1.21 -17.95 9.96
N PRO A 65 -2.11 -18.50 9.12
CA PRO A 65 -2.26 -19.95 8.98
C PRO A 65 -1.05 -20.67 8.35
N ILE A 66 -0.18 -19.97 7.62
CA ILE A 66 0.97 -20.55 6.92
C ILE A 66 2.32 -20.11 7.52
N ILE A 67 2.34 -19.07 8.34
CA ILE A 67 3.49 -18.58 9.10
C ILE A 67 3.11 -18.57 10.59
N PRO A 68 3.20 -19.71 11.29
CA PRO A 68 2.70 -19.84 12.68
C PRO A 68 3.57 -19.09 13.70
N GLU A 69 4.81 -18.76 13.36
CA GLU A 69 5.69 -17.97 14.21
C GLU A 69 5.38 -16.47 14.05
N ASN A 70 4.79 -15.88 15.09
CA ASN A 70 4.34 -14.49 15.08
C ASN A 70 5.47 -13.50 14.72
N GLU A 71 6.66 -13.68 15.29
CA GLU A 71 7.82 -12.81 15.00
C GLU A 71 8.20 -12.85 13.51
N SER A 72 8.19 -14.05 12.91
CA SER A 72 8.48 -14.25 11.49
C SER A 72 7.43 -13.61 10.60
N LEU A 73 6.14 -13.71 10.98
CA LEU A 73 5.03 -13.07 10.28
C LEU A 73 5.12 -11.54 10.36
N MET A 74 5.31 -10.99 11.56
CA MET A 74 5.41 -9.54 11.75
C MET A 74 6.65 -8.96 11.08
N THR A 75 7.75 -9.71 11.01
CA THR A 75 8.94 -9.33 10.23
C THR A 75 8.60 -9.22 8.74
N LEU A 76 7.87 -10.20 8.18
CA LEU A 76 7.48 -10.19 6.77
C LEU A 76 6.59 -8.98 6.45
N ILE A 77 5.57 -8.76 7.27
CA ILE A 77 4.62 -7.65 7.11
C ILE A 77 5.32 -6.29 7.32
N GLY A 78 6.30 -6.23 8.23
CA GLY A 78 7.06 -5.03 8.55
C GLY A 78 8.11 -4.66 7.51
N ASP A 79 8.58 -5.62 6.71
CA ASP A 79 9.54 -5.42 5.63
C ASP A 79 8.93 -5.73 4.25
N PRO A 80 8.42 -4.71 3.53
CA PRO A 80 7.90 -4.85 2.18
C PRO A 80 8.91 -5.36 1.14
N THR A 81 10.21 -5.34 1.47
CA THR A 81 11.31 -5.76 0.59
C THR A 81 11.87 -7.14 0.94
N ASP A 82 11.31 -7.78 1.96
CA ASP A 82 11.69 -9.13 2.38
C ASP A 82 11.65 -10.10 1.19
N VAL A 83 12.69 -10.93 1.07
CA VAL A 83 12.85 -11.87 -0.05
C VAL A 83 11.70 -12.87 -0.14
N ARG A 84 11.02 -13.17 0.98
CA ARG A 84 9.88 -14.09 1.05
C ARG A 84 8.67 -13.60 0.25
N TRP A 85 8.55 -12.30 -0.03
CA TRP A 85 7.52 -11.79 -0.95
C TRP A 85 7.70 -12.31 -2.38
N LYS A 86 8.93 -12.68 -2.76
CA LYS A 86 9.29 -13.25 -4.06
C LYS A 86 9.35 -14.78 -4.05
N ASP A 87 9.19 -15.39 -2.88
CA ASP A 87 9.23 -16.83 -2.73
C ASP A 87 7.88 -17.44 -3.17
N GLY A 88 7.92 -18.25 -4.22
CA GLY A 88 6.74 -18.96 -4.72
C GLY A 88 6.12 -19.90 -3.69
N SER A 89 6.89 -20.35 -2.69
CA SER A 89 6.38 -21.23 -1.63
C SER A 89 5.25 -20.59 -0.82
N LEU A 90 5.22 -19.24 -0.70
CA LEU A 90 4.17 -18.52 0.01
C LEU A 90 2.83 -18.66 -0.71
N GLU A 91 2.84 -18.51 -2.03
CA GLU A 91 1.66 -18.66 -2.87
C GLU A 91 1.19 -20.12 -2.90
N ASP A 92 2.12 -21.08 -2.98
CA ASP A 92 1.79 -22.51 -2.95
C ASP A 92 1.10 -22.90 -1.64
N HIS A 93 1.64 -22.49 -0.48
CA HIS A 93 1.02 -22.76 0.83
C HIS A 93 -0.36 -22.09 0.97
N LEU A 94 -0.52 -20.86 0.46
CA LEU A 94 -1.83 -20.19 0.45
C LEU A 94 -2.82 -20.90 -0.48
N LYS A 95 -2.36 -21.44 -1.61
CA LYS A 95 -3.20 -22.16 -2.57
C LYS A 95 -3.70 -23.48 -2.01
N ASP A 96 -2.84 -24.21 -1.29
CA ASP A 96 -3.21 -25.44 -0.61
C ASP A 96 -4.21 -25.19 0.52
N ARG A 97 -4.08 -24.06 1.21
CA ARG A 97 -4.94 -23.72 2.35
C ARG A 97 -6.27 -23.07 1.95
N PHE A 98 -6.25 -22.22 0.93
CA PHE A 98 -7.36 -21.35 0.54
C PHE A 98 -7.55 -21.31 -1.00
N PRO A 99 -7.77 -22.46 -1.66
CA PRO A 99 -7.76 -22.53 -3.13
C PRO A 99 -8.81 -21.64 -3.81
N SER A 100 -9.97 -21.43 -3.18
CA SER A 100 -11.05 -20.59 -3.71
C SER A 100 -10.89 -19.10 -3.39
N GLU A 101 -10.16 -18.75 -2.34
CA GLU A 101 -10.05 -17.36 -1.87
C GLU A 101 -8.77 -16.68 -2.36
N LEU A 102 -7.71 -17.44 -2.64
CA LEU A 102 -6.43 -16.92 -3.10
C LEU A 102 -6.57 -16.09 -4.38
N ASP A 103 -7.30 -16.60 -5.37
CA ASP A 103 -7.53 -15.92 -6.64
C ASP A 103 -8.31 -14.59 -6.45
N ARG A 104 -9.27 -14.54 -5.51
CA ARG A 104 -9.95 -13.29 -5.14
C ARG A 104 -9.02 -12.32 -4.43
N PHE A 105 -8.14 -12.82 -3.56
CA PHE A 105 -7.16 -12.00 -2.87
C PHE A 105 -6.15 -11.39 -3.85
N LEU A 106 -5.57 -12.20 -4.74
CA LEU A 106 -4.61 -11.78 -5.76
C LEU A 106 -5.18 -10.66 -6.64
N ARG A 107 -6.42 -10.83 -7.16
CA ARG A 107 -7.10 -9.75 -7.89
C ARG A 107 -7.30 -8.48 -7.07
N THR A 108 -7.57 -8.62 -5.77
CA THR A 108 -7.77 -7.47 -4.89
C THR A 108 -6.47 -6.70 -4.71
N ILE A 109 -5.36 -7.37 -4.45
CA ILE A 109 -4.05 -6.71 -4.29
C ILE A 109 -3.53 -6.13 -5.61
N GLU A 110 -3.79 -6.78 -6.74
CA GLU A 110 -3.51 -6.25 -8.08
C GLU A 110 -4.26 -4.94 -8.29
N ARG A 111 -5.57 -4.93 -8.00
CA ARG A 111 -6.39 -3.72 -8.11
C ARG A 111 -5.91 -2.60 -7.18
N MET A 112 -5.51 -2.95 -5.96
CA MET A 112 -4.94 -1.97 -5.01
C MET A 112 -3.64 -1.39 -5.53
N HIS A 113 -2.76 -2.22 -6.11
CA HIS A 113 -1.51 -1.78 -6.71
C HIS A 113 -1.75 -0.86 -7.91
N GLU A 114 -2.69 -1.19 -8.80
CA GLU A 114 -3.08 -0.31 -9.91
C GLU A 114 -3.53 1.07 -9.43
N VAL A 115 -4.46 1.11 -8.47
CA VAL A 115 -4.98 2.36 -7.91
C VAL A 115 -3.85 3.15 -7.22
N MET A 116 -2.94 2.47 -6.53
CA MET A 116 -1.79 3.11 -5.91
C MET A 116 -0.85 3.74 -6.94
N LEU A 117 -0.59 3.07 -8.07
CA LEU A 117 0.20 3.63 -9.17
C LEU A 117 -0.51 4.80 -9.86
N GLU A 118 -1.85 4.76 -9.99
CA GLU A 118 -2.64 5.89 -10.47
C GLU A 118 -2.51 7.09 -9.52
N LEU A 119 -2.61 6.87 -8.21
CA LEU A 119 -2.40 7.92 -7.21
C LEU A 119 -0.99 8.50 -7.29
N TYR A 120 0.04 7.67 -7.45
CA TYR A 120 1.41 8.15 -7.68
C TYR A 120 1.51 9.05 -8.89
N LYS A 121 0.89 8.66 -10.00
CA LYS A 121 0.87 9.46 -11.22
C LYS A 121 0.15 10.79 -10.99
N ILE A 122 -1.03 10.79 -10.36
CA ILE A 122 -1.79 12.02 -10.07
C ILE A 122 -0.99 12.96 -9.18
N LEU A 123 -0.35 12.40 -8.13
CA LEU A 123 0.45 13.13 -7.16
C LEU A 123 1.90 13.37 -7.63
N GLN A 124 2.23 13.07 -8.89
CA GLN A 124 3.56 13.27 -9.47
C GLN A 124 4.70 12.65 -8.63
N ILE A 125 4.46 11.48 -8.07
CA ILE A 125 5.44 10.72 -7.28
C ILE A 125 6.29 9.87 -8.23
N GLN A 126 7.60 10.08 -8.21
CA GLN A 126 8.59 9.25 -8.92
C GLN A 126 9.76 8.95 -7.97
N ASP A 127 10.21 7.70 -7.95
CA ASP A 127 11.29 7.23 -7.07
C ASP A 127 11.10 7.60 -5.59
N GLY A 128 9.84 7.56 -5.12
CA GLY A 128 9.46 7.92 -3.76
C GLY A 128 9.51 9.41 -3.43
N LYS A 129 9.57 10.29 -4.44
CA LYS A 129 9.64 11.75 -4.27
C LYS A 129 8.62 12.45 -5.16
N VAL A 130 8.11 13.59 -4.69
CA VAL A 130 7.25 14.45 -5.51
C VAL A 130 8.10 15.25 -6.49
N ILE A 131 7.81 15.13 -7.78
CA ILE A 131 8.42 15.93 -8.83
C ILE A 131 7.41 16.99 -9.27
N LEU A 132 7.37 18.11 -8.54
CA LEU A 132 6.58 19.26 -8.96
C LEU A 132 7.23 19.89 -10.20
N SER A 133 6.72 19.59 -11.40
CA SER A 133 6.93 20.48 -12.53
C SER A 133 6.25 21.80 -12.17
N LYS A 134 7.05 22.86 -11.96
CA LYS A 134 6.58 24.21 -11.59
C LYS A 134 5.18 24.49 -12.14
N PHE A 135 4.20 24.64 -11.25
CA PHE A 135 2.93 25.26 -11.60
C PHE A 135 3.29 26.62 -12.22
N ARG A 136 3.09 26.74 -13.54
CA ARG A 136 3.36 27.95 -14.30
C ARG A 136 2.05 28.66 -14.56
#